data_AF-A0A956QL64-F1
#
_entry.id   AF-A0A956QL64-F1
#
_cell.length_a   1.000
_cell.length_b   1.000
_cell.length_c   1.000
_cell.angle_alpha   90.00
_cell.angle_beta   90.00
_cell.angle_gamma   90.00
#
_symmetry.space_group_name_H-M   'P 1'
#
loop_
_entity.id
_entity.type
_entity.pdbx_description
1 polymer ?
#
loop_
_entity_poly.entity_id
_entity_poly.type
_entity_poly.pdbx_seq_one_letter_code
_entity_poly.pdbx_strand_id
1 'polypeptide(L)'
;MYGKAEHRDRFIREGQVSRDLTHPNIVRLYRLDTHGDYVYLALELVKGKTLSSRLQAGGLSLPEAWSYLEQIFDGLVYAHDKGLVHRDLKPGNIMVTDDNKVKVMDFGLARRREVDKTITVTGVVLGTPGYMAPEQISEAVDPRSDQYAIGVIAYELLAGRRPFENEDAMKMIMAALSSPAPDPRTFRADLPEAVAQVMLRLVSRQPDDRYATMAEAREAFREAITASL
;
A
#
# COMPACT_ATOMS: atom_id res chain seq x y z
N MET A 1 -17.12 -23.56 -15.16
CA MET A 1 -17.35 -23.79 -13.71
C MET A 1 -16.07 -24.14 -12.93
N TYR A 2 -14.97 -24.57 -13.56
CA TYR A 2 -13.73 -24.95 -12.86
C TYR A 2 -12.94 -23.79 -12.19
N GLY A 3 -13.08 -22.54 -12.65
CA GLY A 3 -12.34 -21.41 -12.05
C GLY A 3 -12.77 -21.02 -10.62
N LYS A 4 -14.05 -21.16 -10.25
CA LYS A 4 -14.53 -20.68 -8.93
C LYS A 4 -13.96 -21.47 -7.75
N ALA A 5 -13.73 -22.78 -7.91
CA ALA A 5 -13.21 -23.64 -6.86
C ALA A 5 -11.70 -23.43 -6.65
N GLU A 6 -10.91 -23.32 -7.72
CA GLU A 6 -9.46 -23.08 -7.63
C GLU A 6 -9.13 -21.69 -7.04
N HIS A 7 -9.91 -20.65 -7.39
CA HIS A 7 -9.76 -19.34 -6.78
C HIS A 7 -10.09 -19.36 -5.28
N ARG A 8 -11.10 -20.14 -4.87
CA ARG A 8 -11.48 -20.29 -3.47
C ARG A 8 -10.40 -21.00 -2.66
N ASP A 9 -9.86 -22.12 -3.14
CA ASP A 9 -8.86 -22.90 -2.41
C ASP A 9 -7.54 -22.13 -2.27
N ARG A 10 -7.17 -21.33 -3.27
CA ARG A 10 -6.03 -20.40 -3.20
C ARG A 10 -6.28 -19.27 -2.19
N PHE A 11 -7.46 -18.66 -2.21
CA PHE A 11 -7.84 -17.61 -1.26
C PHE A 11 -7.80 -18.13 0.19
N ILE A 12 -8.30 -19.36 0.42
CA ILE A 12 -8.20 -20.02 1.73
C ILE A 12 -6.75 -20.22 2.13
N ARG A 13 -5.89 -20.70 1.21
CA ARG A 13 -4.46 -20.89 1.49
C ARG A 13 -3.75 -19.58 1.83
N GLU A 14 -4.03 -18.51 1.10
CA GLU A 14 -3.44 -17.18 1.39
C GLU A 14 -3.94 -16.63 2.72
N GLY A 15 -5.25 -16.73 2.99
CA GLY A 15 -5.80 -16.34 4.28
C GLY A 15 -5.24 -17.17 5.44
N GLN A 16 -4.88 -18.44 5.22
CA GLN A 16 -4.18 -19.25 6.23
C GLN A 16 -2.78 -18.70 6.54
N VAL A 17 -2.01 -18.28 5.53
CA VAL A 17 -0.69 -17.67 5.76
C VAL A 17 -0.84 -16.31 6.47
N SER A 18 -1.83 -15.50 6.07
CA SER A 18 -2.13 -14.23 6.74
C SER A 18 -2.61 -14.41 8.20
N ARG A 19 -3.17 -15.57 8.55
CA ARG A 19 -3.59 -15.89 9.93
C ARG A 19 -2.42 -16.01 10.90
N ASP A 20 -1.24 -16.38 10.42
CA ASP A 20 -0.04 -16.51 11.23
C ASP A 20 0.68 -15.16 11.42
N LEU A 21 0.18 -14.08 10.80
CA LEU A 21 0.64 -12.73 11.09
C LEU A 21 0.12 -12.28 12.46
N THR A 22 1.04 -12.04 13.39
CA THR A 22 0.75 -11.43 14.68
C THR A 22 1.70 -10.25 14.90
N HIS A 23 1.20 -9.05 14.63
CA HIS A 23 1.97 -7.82 14.73
C HIS A 23 1.05 -6.67 15.22
N PRO A 24 1.52 -5.75 16.08
CA PRO A 24 0.71 -4.63 16.57
C PRO A 24 0.12 -3.78 15.44
N ASN A 25 0.83 -3.65 14.31
CA ASN A 25 0.39 -2.82 13.17
C ASN A 25 -0.31 -3.57 12.04
N ILE A 26 -0.73 -4.81 12.27
CA ILE A 26 -1.50 -5.61 11.31
C ILE A 26 -2.80 -6.04 11.96
N VAL A 27 -3.92 -5.95 11.24
CA VAL A 27 -5.20 -6.48 11.69
C VAL A 27 -5.09 -8.00 11.83
N ARG A 28 -5.38 -8.52 13.02
CA ARG A 28 -5.34 -9.95 13.26
C ARG A 28 -6.51 -10.67 12.58
N LEU A 29 -6.21 -11.75 11.86
CA LEU A 29 -7.21 -12.70 11.40
C LEU A 29 -7.38 -13.81 12.46
N TYR A 30 -8.54 -13.85 13.12
CA TYR A 30 -8.84 -14.87 14.13
C TYR A 30 -9.28 -16.18 13.49
N ARG A 31 -10.15 -16.11 12.48
CA ARG A 31 -10.72 -17.28 11.83
C ARG A 31 -10.97 -17.01 10.36
N LEU A 32 -10.70 -18.03 9.55
CA LEU A 32 -11.16 -18.14 8.19
C LEU A 32 -12.05 -19.38 8.12
N ASP A 33 -13.26 -19.23 7.62
CA ASP A 33 -14.26 -20.29 7.54
C ASP A 33 -15.00 -20.25 6.20
N THR A 34 -15.72 -21.32 5.86
CA THR A 34 -16.51 -21.41 4.63
C THR A 34 -17.91 -21.89 4.93
N HIS A 35 -18.92 -21.25 4.34
CA HIS A 35 -20.30 -21.73 4.39
C HIS A 35 -20.94 -21.62 3.00
N GLY A 36 -21.26 -22.77 2.42
CA GLY A 36 -21.67 -22.86 1.02
C GLY A 36 -20.56 -22.34 0.09
N ASP A 37 -20.91 -21.35 -0.73
CA ASP A 37 -19.98 -20.72 -1.67
C ASP A 37 -19.26 -19.48 -1.10
N TYR A 38 -19.51 -19.12 0.16
CA TYR A 38 -18.96 -17.93 0.79
C TYR A 38 -17.79 -18.26 1.71
N VAL A 39 -16.78 -17.39 1.69
CA VAL A 39 -15.68 -17.39 2.66
C VAL A 39 -15.92 -16.28 3.68
N TYR A 40 -15.80 -16.62 4.95
CA TYR A 40 -15.98 -15.71 6.07
C TYR A 40 -14.65 -15.48 6.77
N LEU A 41 -14.38 -14.23 7.11
CA LEU A 41 -13.20 -13.82 7.84
C LEU A 41 -13.64 -13.19 9.16
N ALA A 42 -13.21 -13.75 10.29
CA ALA A 42 -13.34 -13.13 11.59
C ALA A 42 -12.04 -12.38 11.88
N LEU A 43 -12.10 -11.05 11.81
CA LEU A 43 -10.95 -10.15 11.98
C LEU A 43 -11.02 -9.43 13.33
N GLU A 44 -9.88 -8.87 13.74
CA GLU A 44 -9.81 -7.87 14.80
C GLU A 44 -10.75 -6.69 14.51
N LEU A 45 -11.61 -6.36 15.48
CA LEU A 45 -12.42 -5.16 15.42
C LEU A 45 -11.57 -3.95 15.84
N VAL A 46 -11.10 -3.19 14.86
CA VAL A 46 -10.35 -1.95 15.10
C VAL A 46 -11.33 -0.79 15.24
N LYS A 47 -11.29 -0.08 16.37
CA LYS A 47 -12.06 1.16 16.56
C LYS A 47 -11.23 2.35 16.09
N GLY A 48 -11.77 3.13 15.17
CA GLY A 48 -11.07 4.28 14.58
C GLY A 48 -11.60 4.63 13.21
N LYS A 49 -10.80 5.35 12.43
CA LYS A 49 -11.12 5.75 11.05
C LYS A 49 -10.07 5.23 10.08
N THR A 50 -10.44 5.10 8.81
CA THR A 50 -9.43 4.81 7.79
C THR A 50 -8.50 6.00 7.58
N LEU A 51 -7.28 5.75 7.15
CA LEU A 51 -6.35 6.82 6.76
C LEU A 51 -6.93 7.63 5.58
N SER A 52 -7.73 7.01 4.71
CA SER A 52 -8.47 7.73 3.66
C SER A 52 -9.41 8.78 4.23
N SER A 53 -10.16 8.46 5.30
CA SER A 53 -11.00 9.44 6.00
C SER A 53 -10.17 10.54 6.67
N ARG A 54 -8.97 10.23 7.17
CA ARG A 54 -8.05 11.23 7.74
C ARG A 54 -7.53 12.21 6.69
N LEU A 55 -7.25 11.73 5.48
CA LEU A 55 -6.75 12.52 4.36
C LEU A 55 -7.78 13.50 3.77
N GLN A 56 -9.09 13.28 4.00
CA GLN A 56 -10.13 14.24 3.60
C GLN A 56 -9.98 15.62 4.26
N ALA A 57 -9.29 15.69 5.40
CA ALA A 57 -8.96 16.94 6.08
C ALA A 57 -7.71 17.64 5.49
N GLY A 58 -7.08 17.08 4.45
CA GLY A 58 -5.86 17.59 3.82
C GLY A 58 -4.60 16.89 4.29
N GLY A 59 -3.45 17.42 3.84
CA GLY A 59 -2.12 16.94 4.21
C GLY A 59 -1.81 17.08 5.70
N LEU A 60 -0.76 16.40 6.13
CA LEU A 60 -0.32 16.30 7.51
C LEU A 60 1.00 17.04 7.75
N SER A 61 1.23 17.44 9.00
CA SER A 61 2.57 17.84 9.43
C SER A 61 3.55 16.68 9.27
N LEU A 62 4.84 16.98 9.11
CA LEU A 62 5.86 15.93 8.95
C LEU A 62 5.90 14.96 10.15
N PRO A 63 5.86 15.43 11.42
CA PRO A 63 5.82 14.53 12.57
C PRO A 63 4.57 13.65 12.62
N GLU A 64 3.40 14.20 12.29
CA GLU A 64 2.15 13.43 12.29
C GLU A 64 2.17 12.36 11.18
N ALA A 65 2.56 12.74 9.95
CA ALA A 65 2.68 11.79 8.84
C ALA A 65 3.65 10.65 9.18
N TRP A 66 4.80 10.98 9.77
CA TRP A 66 5.77 9.98 10.18
C TRP A 66 5.24 9.02 11.23
N SER A 67 4.50 9.53 12.23
CA SER A 67 3.91 8.70 13.27
C SER A 67 2.99 7.59 12.72
N TYR A 68 2.37 7.82 11.56
CA TYR A 68 1.61 6.80 10.85
C TYR A 68 2.48 5.96 9.92
N LEU A 69 3.34 6.59 9.12
CA LEU A 69 4.19 5.90 8.14
C LEU A 69 5.12 4.89 8.80
N GLU A 70 5.74 5.23 9.92
CA GLU A 70 6.62 4.33 10.67
C GLU A 70 5.90 3.05 11.07
N GLN A 71 4.68 3.17 11.60
CA GLN A 71 3.86 2.02 11.98
C GLN A 71 3.41 1.17 10.77
N ILE A 72 3.15 1.81 9.62
CA ILE A 72 2.83 1.09 8.37
C ILE A 72 4.07 0.32 7.89
N PHE A 73 5.23 0.98 7.87
CA PHE A 73 6.50 0.34 7.53
C PHE A 73 6.77 -0.87 8.44
N ASP A 74 6.58 -0.75 9.75
CA ASP A 74 6.79 -1.87 10.69
C ASP A 74 5.90 -3.08 10.35
N GLY A 75 4.63 -2.84 10.03
CA GLY A 75 3.71 -3.89 9.56
C GLY A 75 4.16 -4.53 8.24
N LEU A 76 4.59 -3.72 7.26
CA LEU A 76 5.03 -4.22 5.97
C LEU A 76 6.34 -5.01 6.06
N VAL A 77 7.33 -4.53 6.83
CA VAL A 77 8.59 -5.26 7.10
C VAL A 77 8.28 -6.63 7.66
N TYR A 78 7.46 -6.70 8.71
CA TYR A 78 7.10 -7.97 9.35
C TYR A 78 6.39 -8.94 8.38
N ALA A 79 5.48 -8.44 7.55
CA ALA A 79 4.79 -9.26 6.55
C ALA A 79 5.75 -9.76 5.46
N HIS A 80 6.63 -8.88 4.97
CA HIS A 80 7.62 -9.18 3.93
C HIS A 80 8.62 -10.24 4.39
N ASP A 81 9.07 -10.18 5.65
CA ASP A 81 9.95 -11.19 6.27
C ASP A 81 9.30 -12.58 6.33
N LYS A 82 7.97 -12.63 6.32
CA LYS A 82 7.18 -13.87 6.24
C LYS A 82 6.78 -14.26 4.82
N GLY A 83 7.31 -13.56 3.81
CA GLY A 83 7.04 -13.82 2.40
C GLY A 83 5.65 -13.36 1.93
N LEU A 84 4.97 -12.50 2.69
CA LEU A 84 3.66 -11.96 2.33
C LEU A 84 3.79 -10.53 1.80
N VAL A 85 3.34 -10.32 0.56
CA VAL A 85 3.23 -8.99 -0.07
C VAL A 85 1.77 -8.53 0.01
N HIS A 86 1.53 -7.27 0.35
CA HIS A 86 0.18 -6.71 0.50
C HIS A 86 -0.55 -6.57 -0.85
N ARG A 87 0.10 -5.98 -1.87
CA ARG A 87 -0.37 -5.85 -3.27
C ARG A 87 -1.56 -4.91 -3.53
N ASP A 88 -2.34 -4.57 -2.53
CA ASP A 88 -3.39 -3.54 -2.63
C ASP A 88 -3.28 -2.49 -1.52
N LEU A 89 -2.06 -2.07 -1.18
CA LEU A 89 -1.86 -1.11 -0.09
C LEU A 89 -2.39 0.27 -0.52
N LYS A 90 -3.27 0.85 0.30
CA LYS A 90 -3.90 2.15 0.08
C LYS A 90 -4.45 2.69 1.40
N PRO A 91 -4.73 4.00 1.52
CA PRO A 91 -5.26 4.59 2.76
C PRO A 91 -6.57 3.98 3.25
N GLY A 92 -7.39 3.40 2.35
CA GLY A 92 -8.62 2.69 2.73
C GLY A 92 -8.38 1.35 3.45
N ASN A 93 -7.20 0.74 3.26
CA ASN A 93 -6.79 -0.52 3.88
C ASN A 93 -5.92 -0.28 5.13
N ILE A 94 -5.92 0.94 5.65
CA ILE A 94 -5.14 1.36 6.81
C ILE A 94 -6.10 2.03 7.79
N MET A 95 -6.22 1.48 8.99
CA MET A 95 -6.99 2.09 10.07
C MET A 95 -6.07 2.82 11.04
N VAL A 96 -6.52 3.99 11.48
CA VAL A 96 -5.94 4.78 12.56
C VAL A 96 -6.93 4.76 13.72
N THR A 97 -6.50 4.24 14.85
CA THR A 97 -7.29 4.17 16.07
C THR A 97 -7.34 5.53 16.78
N ASP A 98 -8.25 5.65 17.75
CA ASP A 98 -8.38 6.87 18.56
C ASP A 98 -7.13 7.15 19.42
N ASP A 99 -6.29 6.14 19.67
CA ASP A 99 -4.98 6.25 20.34
C ASP A 99 -3.79 6.34 19.37
N ASN A 100 -4.03 6.76 18.12
CA ASN A 100 -3.03 6.95 17.06
C ASN A 100 -2.20 5.68 16.73
N LYS A 101 -2.78 4.50 16.91
CA LYS A 101 -2.21 3.25 16.43
C LYS A 101 -2.66 2.97 15.02
N VAL A 102 -1.72 2.51 14.19
CA VAL A 102 -2.03 2.12 12.81
C VAL A 102 -2.19 0.61 12.73
N LYS A 103 -3.23 0.18 12.01
CA LYS A 103 -3.53 -1.21 11.69
C LYS A 103 -3.71 -1.36 10.18
N VAL A 104 -2.78 -2.08 9.54
CA VAL A 104 -2.87 -2.43 8.12
C VAL A 104 -3.76 -3.67 7.95
N MET A 105 -4.70 -3.61 7.02
CA MET A 105 -5.72 -4.63 6.77
C MET A 105 -5.42 -5.41 5.49
N ASP A 106 -6.17 -6.48 5.22
CA ASP A 106 -6.28 -7.11 3.89
C ASP A 106 -5.00 -7.62 3.22
N PHE A 107 -3.96 -7.94 3.99
CA PHE A 107 -2.72 -8.53 3.48
C PHE A 107 -2.98 -9.77 2.61
N GLY A 108 -2.64 -9.66 1.33
CA GLY A 108 -2.64 -10.78 0.39
C GLY A 108 -4.03 -11.34 0.04
N LEU A 109 -5.12 -10.83 0.63
CA LEU A 109 -6.47 -11.37 0.42
C LEU A 109 -7.04 -10.99 -0.96
N ALA A 110 -6.61 -9.86 -1.52
CA ALA A 110 -7.33 -9.26 -2.64
C ALA A 110 -6.92 -9.75 -4.04
N ARG A 111 -5.75 -10.40 -4.24
CA ARG A 111 -5.14 -10.28 -5.59
C ARG A 111 -4.18 -11.35 -6.10
N ARG A 112 -4.40 -12.63 -5.79
CA ARG A 112 -4.14 -13.69 -6.78
C ARG A 112 -5.43 -14.15 -7.47
N ARG A 113 -6.34 -13.22 -7.79
CA ARG A 113 -6.93 -13.34 -9.13
C ARG A 113 -5.72 -13.33 -10.03
N GLU A 114 -5.49 -14.42 -10.74
CA GLU A 114 -4.62 -14.34 -11.90
C GLU A 114 -4.99 -13.04 -12.58
N VAL A 115 -3.99 -12.19 -12.78
CA VAL A 115 -4.03 -11.24 -13.86
C VAL A 115 -4.26 -12.15 -15.08
N ASP A 116 -5.53 -12.46 -15.36
CA ASP A 116 -6.03 -12.46 -16.71
C ASP A 116 -5.31 -11.27 -17.32
N LYS A 117 -4.37 -11.58 -18.22
CA LYS A 117 -3.38 -10.71 -18.87
C LYS A 117 -4.05 -9.63 -19.74
N THR A 118 -5.04 -9.00 -19.17
CA THR A 118 -6.05 -8.18 -19.78
C THR A 118 -6.47 -7.23 -18.69
N ILE A 119 -5.92 -6.01 -18.77
CA ILE A 119 -6.78 -4.83 -18.89
C ILE A 119 -8.03 -5.33 -19.59
N THR A 120 -9.10 -5.60 -18.83
CA THR A 120 -10.30 -6.21 -19.40
C THR A 120 -10.69 -5.37 -20.60
N VAL A 121 -10.98 -6.01 -21.72
CA VAL A 121 -11.39 -5.43 -23.01
C VAL A 121 -12.54 -4.40 -22.88
N THR A 122 -13.10 -4.26 -21.68
CA THR A 122 -14.16 -3.34 -21.25
C THR A 122 -13.67 -2.09 -20.47
N GLY A 123 -12.37 -1.86 -20.30
CA GLY A 123 -11.85 -0.66 -19.63
C GLY A 123 -12.05 -0.62 -18.10
N VAL A 124 -12.42 -1.73 -17.48
CA VAL A 124 -12.60 -1.81 -16.02
C VAL A 124 -11.24 -2.03 -15.35
N VAL A 125 -10.69 -0.95 -14.80
CA VAL A 125 -9.51 -1.03 -13.92
C VAL A 125 -9.93 -1.70 -12.62
N LEU A 126 -9.52 -2.95 -12.40
CA LEU A 126 -9.63 -3.57 -11.09
C LEU A 126 -8.68 -2.84 -10.11
N GLY A 127 -9.13 -2.57 -8.89
CA GLY A 127 -8.33 -1.91 -7.83
C GLY A 127 -8.46 -0.39 -7.77
N THR A 128 -7.63 0.25 -6.93
CA THR A 128 -7.54 1.71 -6.82
C THR A 128 -6.29 2.19 -7.57
N PRO A 129 -6.39 2.61 -8.85
CA PRO A 129 -5.23 2.83 -9.73
C PRO A 129 -4.18 3.78 -9.17
N GLY A 130 -4.59 4.74 -8.34
CA GLY A 130 -3.69 5.77 -7.82
C GLY A 130 -2.56 5.28 -6.92
N TYR A 131 -2.62 4.06 -6.39
CA TYR A 131 -1.57 3.49 -5.52
C TYR A 131 -0.88 2.26 -6.13
N MET A 132 -1.32 1.84 -7.32
CA MET A 132 -0.83 0.65 -7.97
C MET A 132 0.58 0.90 -8.52
N ALA A 133 1.51 0.00 -8.21
CA ALA A 133 2.85 0.07 -8.78
C ALA A 133 2.83 -0.30 -10.27
N PRO A 134 3.64 0.35 -11.12
CA PRO A 134 3.67 0.10 -12.57
C PRO A 134 3.81 -1.38 -12.94
N GLU A 135 4.67 -2.12 -12.23
CA GLU A 135 4.93 -3.53 -12.47
C GLU A 135 3.72 -4.44 -12.18
N GLN A 136 2.73 -3.99 -11.40
CA GLN A 136 1.51 -4.77 -11.13
C GLN A 136 0.61 -4.95 -12.35
N ILE A 137 0.88 -4.22 -13.44
CA ILE A 137 0.12 -4.27 -14.69
C ILE A 137 0.71 -5.32 -15.65
N SER A 138 2.02 -5.51 -15.65
CA SER A 138 2.74 -6.24 -16.70
C SER A 138 3.70 -7.32 -16.21
N GLU A 139 4.11 -7.30 -14.95
CA GLU A 139 5.24 -8.08 -14.44
C GLU A 139 4.91 -8.84 -13.15
N ALA A 140 5.89 -9.60 -12.65
CA ALA A 140 5.78 -10.32 -11.40
C ALA A 140 5.81 -9.34 -10.22
N VAL A 141 4.77 -9.40 -9.39
CA VAL A 141 4.62 -8.54 -8.21
C VAL A 141 5.45 -9.08 -7.04
N ASP A 142 6.34 -8.25 -6.52
CA ASP A 142 7.21 -8.53 -5.38
C ASP A 142 7.04 -7.48 -4.25
N PRO A 143 7.75 -7.59 -3.11
CA PRO A 143 7.67 -6.64 -2.00
C PRO A 143 7.86 -5.16 -2.36
N ARG A 144 8.55 -4.85 -3.46
CA ARG A 144 8.83 -3.48 -3.91
C ARG A 144 7.58 -2.80 -4.47
N SER A 145 6.56 -3.55 -4.87
CA SER A 145 5.26 -2.96 -5.22
C SER A 145 4.58 -2.30 -4.01
N ASP A 146 4.75 -2.86 -2.81
CA ASP A 146 4.27 -2.21 -1.59
C ASP A 146 5.11 -0.96 -1.26
N GLN A 147 6.40 -0.91 -1.62
CA GLN A 147 7.24 0.29 -1.48
C GLN A 147 6.70 1.45 -2.32
N TYR A 148 6.27 1.18 -3.56
CA TYR A 148 5.64 2.18 -4.40
C TYR A 148 4.34 2.69 -3.77
N ALA A 149 3.49 1.77 -3.31
CA ALA A 149 2.22 2.12 -2.70
C ALA A 149 2.40 2.98 -1.43
N ILE A 150 3.32 2.63 -0.53
CA ILE A 150 3.61 3.46 0.65
C ILE A 150 4.29 4.78 0.26
N GLY A 151 5.08 4.82 -0.83
CA GLY A 151 5.62 6.05 -1.39
C GLY A 151 4.52 7.02 -1.86
N VAL A 152 3.50 6.51 -2.56
CA VAL A 152 2.31 7.28 -2.95
C VAL A 152 1.55 7.76 -1.72
N ILE A 153 1.36 6.90 -0.71
CA ILE A 153 0.70 7.28 0.55
C ILE A 153 1.48 8.39 1.26
N ALA A 154 2.81 8.27 1.36
CA ALA A 154 3.66 9.32 1.93
C ALA A 154 3.54 10.63 1.16
N TYR A 155 3.48 10.57 -0.18
CA TYR A 155 3.23 11.71 -1.04
C TYR A 155 1.90 12.39 -0.72
N GLU A 156 0.83 11.62 -0.62
CA GLU A 156 -0.50 12.16 -0.30
C GLU A 156 -0.59 12.73 1.12
N LEU A 157 0.01 12.05 2.10
CA LEU A 157 0.07 12.55 3.48
C LEU A 157 0.86 13.85 3.57
N LEU A 158 2.01 13.96 2.90
CA LEU A 158 2.91 15.10 3.07
C LEU A 158 2.61 16.26 2.13
N ALA A 159 2.29 15.99 0.87
CA ALA A 159 2.01 16.99 -0.16
C ALA A 159 0.50 17.29 -0.31
N GLY A 160 -0.38 16.55 0.38
CA GLY A 160 -1.83 16.71 0.32
C GLY A 160 -2.47 16.21 -0.98
N ARG A 161 -1.70 15.54 -1.85
CA ARG A 161 -2.14 15.01 -3.14
C ARG A 161 -1.28 13.84 -3.58
N ARG A 162 -1.77 13.02 -4.52
CA ARG A 162 -0.97 11.94 -5.13
C ARG A 162 -0.01 12.49 -6.20
N PRO A 163 1.10 11.79 -6.51
CA PRO A 163 2.05 12.22 -7.54
C PRO A 163 1.42 12.25 -8.94
N PHE A 164 0.51 11.30 -9.22
CA PHE A 164 -0.27 11.23 -10.44
C PHE A 164 -1.75 11.25 -10.10
N GLU A 165 -2.46 12.25 -10.62
CA GLU A 165 -3.89 12.42 -10.37
C GLU A 165 -4.60 12.75 -11.68
N ASN A 166 -5.66 12.00 -11.97
CA ASN A 166 -6.51 12.19 -13.13
C ASN A 166 -7.90 11.60 -12.83
N GLU A 167 -8.95 12.17 -13.41
CA GLU A 167 -10.30 11.59 -13.36
C GLU A 167 -10.37 10.27 -14.13
N ASP A 168 -9.55 10.14 -15.18
CA ASP A 168 -9.42 8.93 -15.98
C ASP A 168 -8.32 8.03 -15.39
N ALA A 169 -8.74 6.88 -14.87
CA ALA A 169 -7.88 5.85 -14.31
C ALA A 169 -6.77 5.39 -15.28
N MET A 170 -7.09 5.27 -16.58
CA MET A 170 -6.10 4.85 -17.58
C MET A 170 -5.07 5.94 -17.83
N LYS A 171 -5.47 7.22 -17.84
CA LYS A 171 -4.50 8.33 -17.95
C LYS A 171 -3.57 8.40 -16.74
N MET A 172 -4.11 8.16 -15.54
CA MET A 172 -3.31 8.09 -14.31
C MET A 172 -2.28 6.96 -14.36
N ILE A 173 -2.71 5.77 -14.77
CA ILE A 173 -1.81 4.61 -14.97
C ILE A 173 -0.75 4.91 -16.03
N MET A 174 -1.15 5.48 -17.17
CA MET A 174 -0.20 5.82 -18.23
C MET A 174 0.83 6.85 -17.76
N ALA A 175 0.42 7.85 -16.98
CA ALA A 175 1.34 8.82 -16.38
C ALA A 175 2.38 8.14 -15.47
N ALA A 176 1.95 7.19 -14.63
CA ALA A 176 2.85 6.41 -13.79
C ALA A 176 3.83 5.52 -14.59
N LEU A 177 3.44 5.10 -15.80
CA LEU A 177 4.28 4.29 -16.70
C LEU A 177 5.25 5.13 -17.54
N SER A 178 4.88 6.37 -17.88
CA SER A 178 5.59 7.19 -18.86
C SER A 178 6.38 8.36 -18.29
N SER A 179 6.04 8.81 -17.08
CA SER A 179 6.53 10.09 -16.54
C SER A 179 7.18 9.90 -15.16
N PRO A 180 8.25 10.64 -14.85
CA PRO A 180 8.75 10.69 -13.48
C PRO A 180 7.71 11.34 -12.56
N ALA A 181 7.70 10.92 -11.29
CA ALA A 181 6.88 11.59 -10.28
C ALA A 181 7.36 13.03 -10.09
N PRO A 182 6.45 14.03 -9.99
CA PRO A 182 6.84 15.40 -9.70
C PRO A 182 7.55 15.51 -8.34
N ASP A 183 8.45 16.48 -8.18
CA ASP A 183 9.05 16.77 -6.87
C ASP A 183 7.96 17.25 -5.89
N PRO A 184 7.74 16.58 -4.74
CA PRO A 184 6.70 16.96 -3.76
C PRO A 184 6.90 18.37 -3.21
N ARG A 185 8.12 18.93 -3.24
CA ARG A 185 8.40 20.30 -2.83
C ARG A 185 7.71 21.36 -3.70
N THR A 186 7.30 21.00 -4.91
CA THR A 186 6.48 21.88 -5.76
C THR A 186 5.08 22.12 -5.20
N PHE A 187 4.59 21.23 -4.35
CA PHE A 187 3.30 21.32 -3.68
C PHE A 187 3.43 21.67 -2.20
N ARG A 188 4.59 21.39 -1.60
CA ARG A 188 4.91 21.70 -0.21
C ARG A 188 6.35 22.20 -0.07
N ALA A 189 6.54 23.51 -0.16
CA ALA A 189 7.87 24.13 -0.21
C ALA A 189 8.70 23.97 1.08
N ASP A 190 8.06 23.77 2.25
CA ASP A 190 8.73 23.53 3.54
C ASP A 190 9.18 22.08 3.73
N LEU A 191 8.87 21.18 2.79
CA LEU A 191 9.25 19.76 2.91
C LEU A 191 10.78 19.62 2.77
N PRO A 192 11.47 18.98 3.73
CA PRO A 192 12.90 18.78 3.65
C PRO A 192 13.32 17.98 2.40
N GLU A 193 14.43 18.38 1.78
CA GLU A 193 14.92 17.74 0.56
C GLU A 193 15.20 16.24 0.76
N ALA A 194 15.79 15.85 1.88
CA ALA A 194 16.06 14.45 2.18
C ALA A 194 14.77 13.61 2.18
N VAL A 195 13.68 14.13 2.76
CA VAL A 195 12.37 13.45 2.79
C VAL A 195 11.80 13.34 1.38
N ALA A 196 11.85 14.42 0.59
CA ALA A 196 11.41 14.42 -0.79
C ALA A 196 12.15 13.38 -1.65
N GLN A 197 13.48 13.26 -1.48
CA GLN A 197 14.29 12.28 -2.22
C GLN A 197 13.89 10.83 -1.88
N VAL A 198 13.63 10.52 -0.60
CA VAL A 198 13.17 9.19 -0.21
C VAL A 198 11.80 8.89 -0.83
N MET A 199 10.87 9.84 -0.79
CA MET A 199 9.53 9.69 -1.39
C MET A 199 9.62 9.43 -2.90
N LEU A 200 10.44 10.22 -3.62
CA LEU A 200 10.66 10.06 -5.06
C LEU A 200 11.27 8.70 -5.40
N ARG A 201 12.23 8.23 -4.60
CA ARG A 201 12.84 6.91 -4.78
C ARG A 201 11.86 5.77 -4.55
N LEU A 202 10.96 5.88 -3.57
CA LEU A 202 9.91 4.88 -3.35
C LEU A 202 8.96 4.74 -4.54
N VAL A 203 8.62 5.87 -5.19
CA VAL A 203 7.74 5.90 -6.37
C VAL A 203 8.49 5.79 -7.70
N SER A 204 9.76 5.36 -7.69
CA SER A 204 10.50 5.09 -8.92
C SER A 204 9.77 4.04 -9.76
N ARG A 205 9.74 4.26 -11.08
CA ARG A 205 9.02 3.39 -12.01
C ARG A 205 9.58 1.96 -12.00
N GLN A 206 10.91 1.82 -12.10
CA GLN A 206 11.56 0.51 -12.08
C GLN A 206 11.69 0.05 -10.62
N PRO A 207 11.28 -1.18 -10.28
CA PRO A 207 11.46 -1.72 -8.94
C PRO A 207 12.91 -1.71 -8.46
N ASP A 208 13.88 -1.93 -9.38
CA ASP A 208 15.31 -1.94 -9.07
C ASP A 208 15.86 -0.56 -8.68
N ASP A 209 15.18 0.53 -9.06
CA ASP A 209 15.56 1.89 -8.68
C ASP A 209 15.09 2.26 -7.25
N ARG A 210 14.29 1.39 -6.61
CA ARG A 210 13.79 1.59 -5.24
C ARG A 210 14.81 1.08 -4.21
N TYR A 211 14.34 0.70 -3.01
CA TYR A 211 15.19 0.08 -2.00
C TYR A 211 15.16 -1.44 -2.14
N ALA A 212 16.23 -2.13 -1.75
CA ALA A 212 16.27 -3.59 -1.89
C ALA A 212 15.26 -4.26 -0.97
N THR A 213 15.01 -3.67 0.21
CA THR A 213 14.04 -4.17 1.19
C THR A 213 13.16 -3.06 1.75
N MET A 214 11.99 -3.44 2.28
CA MET A 214 11.12 -2.50 3.01
C MET A 214 11.79 -1.96 4.29
N ALA A 215 12.70 -2.73 4.90
CA ALA A 215 13.44 -2.29 6.08
C ALA A 215 14.44 -1.17 5.74
N GLU A 216 15.15 -1.28 4.61
CA GLU A 216 16.02 -0.22 4.09
C GLU A 216 15.22 1.04 3.75
N ALA A 217 14.06 0.88 3.10
CA ALA A 217 13.15 1.99 2.81
C ALA A 217 12.71 2.74 4.08
N ARG A 218 12.30 1.99 5.13
CA ARG A 218 11.92 2.56 6.43
C ARG A 218 13.07 3.35 7.05
N GLU A 219 14.28 2.79 7.07
CA GLU A 219 15.43 3.44 7.69
C GLU A 219 15.84 4.71 6.96
N ALA A 220 15.90 4.67 5.63
CA ALA A 220 16.17 5.86 4.82
C ALA A 220 15.15 6.98 5.09
N PHE A 221 13.86 6.64 5.24
CA PHE A 221 12.83 7.64 5.58
C PHE A 221 13.04 8.19 7.00
N ARG A 222 13.35 7.33 7.97
CA ARG A 222 13.61 7.72 9.36
C ARG A 222 14.82 8.66 9.48
N GLU A 223 15.92 8.33 8.82
CA GLU A 223 17.12 9.15 8.77
C GLU A 223 16.83 10.51 8.14
N ALA A 224 16.10 10.54 7.01
CA ALA A 224 15.71 11.77 6.35
C ALA A 224 14.88 12.71 7.24
N ILE A 225 13.99 12.16 8.07
CA ILE A 225 13.22 12.95 9.03
C ILE A 225 14.07 13.42 10.18
N THR A 226 14.90 12.55 10.76
CA THR A 226 15.71 12.87 11.94
C THR A 226 16.76 13.92 11.62
N ALA A 227 17.32 13.92 10.40
CA ALA A 227 18.21 14.97 9.92
C ALA A 227 17.52 16.32 9.67
N SER A 228 16.18 16.35 9.70
CA SER A 228 15.35 17.52 9.39
C SER A 228 14.65 18.13 10.62
N LEU A 229 14.84 17.54 11.81
CA LEU A 229 14.34 18.02 13.11
C LEU A 229 15.46 18.72 13.87
#